data_AF-A0A2C9A839-F1
#
_entry.id   AF-A0A2C9A839-F1
#
_cell.length_a   1.000
_cell.length_b   1.000
_cell.length_c   1.000
_cell.angle_alpha   90.00
_cell.angle_beta   90.00
_cell.angle_gamma   90.00
#
_symmetry.space_group_name_H-M   'P 1'
#
loop_
_entity.id
_entity.type
_entity.pdbx_description
1 polymer ?
#
loop_
_entity_poly.entity_id
_entity_poly.type
_entity_poly.pdbx_seq_one_letter_code
_entity_poly.pdbx_strand_id
1 'polypeptide(L)'
;MKNLWCHPERRHLGLLSSSPVRHAQGRLRRGSIHLVFALFLAFFFVACGDDDSSFATRPSDGSSSSVCEDCDDGSSSSAKSSSSSAESSSSVTLATPCKTDSTDTCEYGELVDDRDGQTYKTVKIGDKWWMAENLNYEVDSSFCYNDSAEYCEKFGRLYRWAATVGKSESECGYGYTCSLPSGDLQGVCPSGWHLPSRAEWETLINAVGGKSTAGIKLKSSSGWNSSGNGTDAFGFTALPAGDRNVRGEFSLEGRDAFFWSSTENDCSYADCMLLRFGYDDGGMRLRYDDALLDDFSKYFVFSVRCLKD
;
A
#
# COMPACT_ATOMS: atom_id res chain seq x y z
N MET A 1 -18.69 12.97 -14.90
CA MET A 1 -17.81 13.75 -15.81
C MET A 1 -16.78 12.79 -16.37
N LYS A 2 -16.53 12.74 -17.68
CA LYS A 2 -15.44 11.91 -18.23
C LYS A 2 -14.13 12.62 -17.93
N ASN A 3 -13.24 11.98 -17.17
CA ASN A 3 -11.92 12.51 -16.86
C ASN A 3 -11.13 12.67 -18.18
N LEU A 4 -10.90 13.92 -18.61
CA LEU A 4 -10.18 14.27 -19.84
C LEU A 4 -8.70 13.81 -19.86
N TRP A 5 -8.21 13.25 -18.76
CA TRP A 5 -6.83 12.82 -18.55
C TRP A 5 -6.64 11.30 -18.64
N CYS A 6 -7.72 10.52 -18.73
CA CYS A 6 -7.62 9.08 -18.86
C CYS A 6 -7.47 8.71 -20.33
N HIS A 7 -6.55 7.79 -20.63
CA HIS A 7 -6.41 7.24 -21.98
C HIS A 7 -7.72 6.54 -22.38
N PRO A 8 -8.33 6.89 -23.52
CA PRO A 8 -9.52 6.20 -23.98
C PRO A 8 -9.16 4.75 -24.39
N GLU A 9 -9.97 3.78 -23.95
CA GLU A 9 -9.88 2.38 -24.40
C GLU A 9 -9.77 2.33 -25.94
N ARG A 10 -8.67 1.75 -26.46
CA ARG A 10 -8.60 1.38 -27.87
C ARG A 10 -9.58 0.25 -28.10
N ARG A 11 -10.75 0.54 -28.69
CA ARG A 11 -11.60 -0.50 -29.29
C ARG A 11 -10.77 -1.26 -30.34
N HIS A 12 -10.45 -2.51 -30.06
CA HIS A 12 -9.82 -3.41 -31.02
C HIS A 12 -10.71 -3.56 -32.26
N LEU A 13 -10.33 -2.91 -33.36
CA LEU A 13 -10.72 -3.32 -34.69
C LEU A 13 -9.91 -4.58 -35.03
N GLY A 14 -10.57 -5.72 -35.02
CA GLY A 14 -9.99 -6.99 -35.45
C GLY A 14 -9.67 -6.96 -36.94
N LEU A 15 -8.44 -7.35 -37.29
CA LEU A 15 -8.11 -7.89 -38.60
C LEU A 15 -7.15 -9.07 -38.44
N LEU A 16 -7.55 -10.16 -39.06
CA LEU A 16 -6.90 -11.46 -39.18
C LEU A 16 -5.59 -11.37 -39.98
N SER A 17 -4.62 -12.24 -39.66
CA SER A 17 -4.09 -13.27 -40.60
C SER A 17 -2.60 -13.59 -40.39
N SER A 18 -2.36 -14.84 -39.99
CA SER A 18 -1.37 -15.82 -40.50
C SER A 18 0.16 -15.54 -40.50
N SER A 19 0.82 -16.28 -39.60
CA SER A 19 1.88 -17.28 -39.86
C SER A 19 3.37 -16.87 -39.96
N PRO A 20 4.29 -17.80 -39.57
CA PRO A 20 5.63 -17.48 -39.11
C PRO A 20 6.73 -17.85 -40.12
N VAL A 21 7.88 -17.15 -40.05
CA VAL A 21 9.11 -17.55 -40.74
C VAL A 21 10.16 -17.97 -39.71
N ARG A 22 10.65 -19.22 -39.86
CA ARG A 22 11.78 -19.80 -39.13
C ARG A 22 13.09 -19.68 -39.93
N HIS A 23 14.19 -19.85 -39.19
CA HIS A 23 15.59 -20.09 -39.57
C HIS A 23 16.42 -18.83 -39.90
N ALA A 24 17.69 -18.69 -39.48
CA ALA A 24 18.68 -19.68 -39.09
C ALA A 24 19.71 -19.11 -38.09
N GLN A 25 20.27 -20.02 -37.28
CA GLN A 25 21.46 -19.79 -36.46
C GLN A 25 22.72 -19.62 -37.32
N GLY A 26 23.59 -18.68 -36.93
CA GLY A 26 24.96 -18.58 -37.40
C GLY A 26 25.93 -18.45 -36.22
N ARG A 27 26.63 -19.54 -35.89
CA ARG A 27 27.82 -19.60 -35.01
C ARG A 27 29.07 -19.27 -35.83
N LEU A 28 30.00 -18.45 -35.33
CA LEU A 28 31.46 -18.43 -35.59
C LEU A 28 31.99 -17.11 -34.99
N ARG A 29 33.13 -16.95 -34.30
CA ARG A 29 34.18 -17.80 -33.69
C ARG A 29 34.98 -16.89 -32.73
N ARG A 30 35.67 -17.51 -31.76
CA ARG A 30 36.66 -16.93 -30.84
C ARG A 30 37.70 -16.00 -31.49
N GLY A 31 38.09 -14.96 -30.75
CA GLY A 31 39.39 -14.29 -30.87
C GLY A 31 39.80 -13.66 -29.54
N SER A 32 40.70 -14.32 -28.81
CA SER A 32 41.44 -13.76 -27.67
C SER A 32 42.69 -13.06 -28.19
N ILE A 33 42.96 -11.83 -27.74
CA ILE A 33 44.31 -11.23 -27.82
C ILE A 33 44.59 -10.53 -26.48
N HIS A 34 45.76 -10.84 -25.94
CA HIS A 34 46.32 -10.41 -24.67
C HIS A 34 46.93 -9.00 -24.70
N LEU A 35 46.75 -8.28 -23.59
CA LEU A 35 47.78 -7.66 -22.72
C LEU A 35 48.89 -6.79 -23.35
N VAL A 36 48.94 -5.48 -23.03
CA VAL A 36 50.19 -4.77 -22.65
C VAL A 36 49.89 -3.62 -21.65
N PHE A 37 50.74 -3.59 -20.60
CA PHE A 37 50.86 -2.69 -19.45
C PHE A 37 51.47 -1.30 -19.77
N ALA A 38 51.17 -0.29 -18.92
CA ALA A 38 52.08 0.71 -18.29
C ALA A 38 51.24 1.91 -17.81
N LEU A 39 50.98 2.20 -16.52
CA LEU A 39 51.84 2.48 -15.33
C LEU A 39 52.52 3.86 -15.40
N PHE A 40 52.10 4.81 -14.54
CA PHE A 40 52.87 5.85 -13.83
C PHE A 40 51.88 6.65 -12.93
N LEU A 41 51.79 6.34 -11.61
CA LEU A 41 52.45 7.01 -10.46
C LEU A 41 51.95 8.47 -10.26
N ALA A 42 51.08 8.78 -9.30
CA ALA A 42 51.25 8.90 -7.83
C ALA A 42 51.96 10.19 -7.39
N PHE A 43 51.30 10.99 -6.52
CA PHE A 43 51.81 11.78 -5.37
C PHE A 43 50.60 12.58 -4.79
N PHE A 44 50.01 12.19 -3.65
CA PHE A 44 50.27 12.65 -2.26
C PHE A 44 50.29 14.20 -2.13
N PHE A 45 49.52 14.85 -1.23
CA PHE A 45 49.58 14.72 0.23
C PHE A 45 48.40 15.45 0.95
N VAL A 46 48.05 14.90 2.12
CA VAL A 46 47.83 15.56 3.44
C VAL A 46 46.53 16.32 3.73
N ALA A 47 46.14 16.12 4.99
CA ALA A 47 44.88 16.33 5.67
C ALA A 47 44.90 17.51 6.66
N CYS A 48 43.73 17.65 7.30
CA CYS A 48 43.42 18.28 8.60
C CYS A 48 43.12 19.78 8.65
N GLY A 49 42.09 20.11 9.45
CA GLY A 49 41.94 21.40 10.11
C GLY A 49 40.50 21.77 10.47
N ASP A 50 40.09 21.46 11.71
CA ASP A 50 38.80 21.76 12.35
C ASP A 50 38.60 23.25 12.74
N ASP A 51 37.34 23.55 13.12
CA ASP A 51 36.82 24.57 14.05
C ASP A 51 37.00 26.08 13.75
N ASP A 52 35.91 26.87 13.74
CA ASP A 52 35.32 27.40 14.98
C ASP A 52 34.13 28.35 14.74
N SER A 53 33.37 28.54 15.81
CA SER A 53 32.08 29.22 15.97
C SER A 53 32.17 30.76 15.89
N SER A 54 31.08 31.46 15.56
CA SER A 54 30.51 32.50 16.46
C SER A 54 29.28 33.25 15.92
N PHE A 55 28.40 33.46 16.90
CA PHE A 55 27.22 34.28 17.06
C PHE A 55 27.44 35.78 16.76
N ALA A 56 26.46 36.44 16.14
CA ALA A 56 26.20 37.86 16.38
C ALA A 56 24.75 38.29 16.05
N THR A 57 24.25 39.11 16.95
CA THR A 57 22.93 39.71 17.14
C THR A 57 22.53 40.82 16.16
N ARG A 58 21.22 41.10 16.15
CA ARG A 58 20.50 42.26 15.56
C ARG A 58 21.21 43.62 15.73
N PRO A 59 20.80 44.64 14.95
CA PRO A 59 19.85 45.59 15.54
C PRO A 59 18.67 45.96 14.64
N SER A 60 17.68 46.53 15.34
CA SER A 60 16.43 47.15 14.90
C SER A 60 16.65 48.49 14.22
N ASP A 61 15.72 48.89 13.33
CA ASP A 61 15.25 50.23 12.97
C ASP A 61 14.18 50.02 11.88
N GLY A 62 13.04 50.69 11.73
CA GLY A 62 12.39 51.85 12.34
C GLY A 62 11.11 52.12 11.51
N SER A 63 10.09 52.71 12.16
CA SER A 63 8.75 53.14 11.70
C SER A 63 8.62 53.65 10.24
N SER A 64 7.46 53.62 9.57
CA SER A 64 6.26 54.45 9.84
C SER A 64 5.12 54.07 8.87
N SER A 65 3.95 53.67 9.37
CA SER A 65 2.65 54.39 9.37
C SER A 65 2.04 54.82 8.03
N SER A 66 0.82 54.33 7.75
CA SER A 66 -0.32 55.20 7.43
C SER A 66 -1.64 54.47 7.71
N VAL A 67 -2.57 55.26 8.22
CA VAL A 67 -3.87 54.93 8.81
C VAL A 67 -4.94 54.87 7.72
N CYS A 68 -5.92 53.98 7.86
CA CYS A 68 -7.32 54.32 7.57
C CYS A 68 -8.27 53.46 8.42
N GLU A 69 -9.26 54.15 8.97
CA GLU A 69 -10.32 53.71 9.87
C GLU A 69 -11.54 53.15 9.12
N ASP A 70 -12.32 52.36 9.86
CA ASP A 70 -13.78 52.19 9.81
C ASP A 70 -14.46 51.38 8.68
N CYS A 71 -15.01 50.22 9.08
CA CYS A 71 -16.46 49.98 8.99
C CYS A 71 -16.89 48.85 9.95
N ASP A 72 -17.50 49.26 11.07
CA ASP A 72 -18.46 48.45 11.84
C ASP A 72 -19.69 48.11 10.97
N ASP A 73 -20.20 46.88 11.05
CA ASP A 73 -21.64 46.65 11.23
C ASP A 73 -21.96 45.22 11.72
N GLY A 74 -22.93 45.13 12.63
CA GLY A 74 -24.00 44.14 12.49
C GLY A 74 -23.98 42.89 13.37
N SER A 75 -24.71 42.95 14.47
CA SER A 75 -24.98 41.90 15.47
C SER A 75 -25.83 40.68 15.01
N SER A 76 -25.58 39.56 15.69
CA SER A 76 -26.52 38.56 16.27
C SER A 76 -27.94 38.37 15.68
N SER A 77 -28.29 37.11 15.36
CA SER A 77 -29.57 36.54 15.81
C SER A 77 -29.57 35.00 15.82
N SER A 78 -30.15 34.46 16.88
CA SER A 78 -30.43 33.04 17.13
C SER A 78 -31.80 32.65 16.56
N ALA A 79 -31.96 31.47 15.95
CA ALA A 79 -33.15 30.60 16.09
C ALA A 79 -33.05 29.26 15.33
N LYS A 80 -33.10 28.17 16.12
CA LYS A 80 -33.92 26.93 15.98
C LYS A 80 -33.93 26.11 14.67
N SER A 81 -33.22 24.97 14.76
CA SER A 81 -33.67 23.56 14.61
C SER A 81 -34.65 23.14 13.50
N SER A 82 -34.21 22.19 12.67
CA SER A 82 -34.96 21.04 12.09
C SER A 82 -33.92 20.09 11.48
N SER A 83 -33.45 19.05 12.18
CA SER A 83 -33.98 17.66 12.20
C SER A 83 -34.20 17.03 10.82
N SER A 84 -33.23 16.24 10.38
CA SER A 84 -33.49 15.01 9.62
C SER A 84 -32.36 14.03 9.88
N SER A 85 -32.40 13.44 11.07
CA SER A 85 -31.63 12.24 11.43
C SER A 85 -32.18 11.09 10.61
N ALA A 86 -31.49 10.72 9.53
CA ALA A 86 -31.65 9.41 8.93
C ALA A 86 -30.74 8.47 9.73
N GLU A 87 -31.28 7.95 10.83
CA GLU A 87 -30.76 6.77 11.52
C GLU A 87 -30.89 5.57 10.58
N SER A 88 -29.86 5.28 9.78
CA SER A 88 -29.58 3.90 9.38
C SER A 88 -28.73 3.29 10.47
N SER A 89 -29.37 2.89 11.57
CA SER A 89 -28.74 2.03 12.56
C SER A 89 -28.69 0.61 11.99
N SER A 90 -27.77 0.41 11.04
CA SER A 90 -27.30 -0.93 10.70
C SER A 90 -26.48 -1.38 11.91
N SER A 91 -27.08 -2.17 12.80
CA SER A 91 -26.38 -2.74 13.94
C SER A 91 -25.21 -3.58 13.43
N VAL A 92 -24.00 -3.03 13.48
CA VAL A 92 -22.77 -3.73 13.10
C VAL A 92 -22.51 -4.80 14.15
N THR A 93 -22.53 -6.07 13.75
CA THR A 93 -22.13 -7.18 14.63
C THR A 93 -20.62 -7.14 14.82
N LEU A 94 -20.17 -6.85 16.03
CA LEU A 94 -18.74 -6.87 16.36
C LEU A 94 -18.23 -8.32 16.44
N ALA A 95 -17.08 -8.57 15.83
CA ALA A 95 -16.35 -9.82 15.96
C ALA A 95 -15.70 -9.90 17.36
N THR A 96 -15.68 -11.10 17.93
CA THR A 96 -15.04 -11.34 19.24
C THR A 96 -13.57 -11.68 19.03
N PRO A 97 -12.62 -10.99 19.68
CA PRO A 97 -11.20 -11.35 19.64
C PRO A 97 -10.99 -12.79 20.13
N CYS A 98 -10.15 -13.54 19.42
CA CYS A 98 -9.90 -14.96 19.67
C CYS A 98 -8.48 -15.24 20.16
N LYS A 99 -7.60 -14.22 20.16
CA LYS A 99 -6.19 -14.35 20.54
C LYS A 99 -5.76 -13.30 21.56
N THR A 100 -4.89 -13.73 22.48
CA THR A 100 -4.22 -12.93 23.50
C THR A 100 -2.77 -13.44 23.65
N ASP A 101 -1.98 -12.81 24.51
CA ASP A 101 -0.58 -13.23 24.75
C ASP A 101 -0.46 -14.65 25.34
N SER A 102 -1.50 -15.17 26.00
CA SER A 102 -1.47 -16.47 26.69
C SER A 102 -2.39 -17.53 26.10
N THR A 103 -3.34 -17.15 25.24
CA THR A 103 -4.34 -18.05 24.67
C THR A 103 -4.63 -17.70 23.23
N ASP A 104 -4.71 -18.71 22.37
CA ASP A 104 -5.12 -18.59 20.98
C ASP A 104 -6.25 -19.59 20.72
N THR A 105 -7.43 -19.06 20.42
CA THR A 105 -8.67 -19.81 20.14
C THR A 105 -9.21 -19.46 18.76
N CYS A 106 -8.41 -18.81 17.92
CA CYS A 106 -8.84 -18.45 16.57
C CYS A 106 -9.02 -19.70 15.71
N GLU A 107 -10.01 -19.64 14.82
CA GLU A 107 -10.24 -20.70 13.83
C GLU A 107 -9.32 -20.44 12.64
N TYR A 108 -8.29 -21.27 12.51
CA TYR A 108 -7.33 -21.22 11.41
C TYR A 108 -7.61 -22.27 10.35
N GLY A 109 -7.19 -21.97 9.13
CA GLY A 109 -7.21 -22.90 8.01
C GLY A 109 -5.97 -22.71 7.14
N GLU A 110 -5.91 -23.48 6.06
CA GLU A 110 -4.83 -23.40 5.08
C GLU A 110 -5.40 -23.21 3.68
N LEU A 111 -4.70 -22.41 2.88
CA LEU A 111 -4.94 -22.19 1.47
C LEU A 111 -3.73 -22.69 0.70
N VAL A 112 -3.91 -23.74 -0.09
CA VAL A 112 -2.88 -24.21 -1.03
C VAL A 112 -3.13 -23.54 -2.38
N ASP A 113 -2.14 -22.81 -2.88
CA ASP A 113 -2.17 -22.24 -4.21
C ASP A 113 -1.65 -23.26 -5.23
N ASP A 114 -2.55 -23.86 -6.00
CA ASP A 114 -2.22 -24.88 -7.00
C ASP A 114 -1.27 -24.37 -8.11
N ARG A 115 -1.10 -23.05 -8.25
CA ARG A 115 -0.28 -22.44 -9.31
C ARG A 115 1.22 -22.56 -9.04
N ASP A 116 1.62 -22.53 -7.77
CA ASP A 116 3.03 -22.59 -7.33
C ASP A 116 3.28 -23.58 -6.18
N GLY A 117 2.23 -24.21 -5.65
CA GLY A 117 2.29 -25.15 -4.53
C GLY A 117 2.48 -24.48 -3.16
N GLN A 118 2.43 -23.15 -3.07
CA GLN A 118 2.61 -22.45 -1.80
C GLN A 118 1.37 -22.59 -0.92
N THR A 119 1.61 -22.85 0.37
CA THR A 119 0.54 -22.94 1.37
C THR A 119 0.56 -21.70 2.25
N TYR A 120 -0.59 -21.05 2.37
CA TYR A 120 -0.81 -19.85 3.16
C TYR A 120 -1.74 -20.15 4.33
N LYS A 121 -1.42 -19.63 5.51
CA LYS A 121 -2.34 -19.62 6.65
C LYS A 121 -3.50 -18.69 6.38
N THR A 122 -4.66 -19.08 6.90
CA THR A 122 -5.90 -18.31 6.85
C THR A 122 -6.53 -18.29 8.22
N VAL A 123 -7.36 -17.28 8.48
CA VAL A 123 -8.07 -17.12 9.74
C VAL A 123 -9.50 -16.68 9.48
N LYS A 124 -10.44 -17.21 10.25
CA LYS A 124 -11.82 -16.79 10.20
C LYS A 124 -12.07 -15.59 11.11
N ILE A 125 -12.57 -14.50 10.54
CA ILE A 125 -12.93 -13.28 11.29
C ILE A 125 -14.38 -12.93 10.96
N GLY A 126 -15.25 -13.04 11.96
CA GLY A 126 -16.69 -13.05 11.73
C GLY A 126 -17.08 -14.28 10.91
N ASP A 127 -17.77 -14.06 9.79
CA ASP A 127 -18.23 -15.14 8.91
C ASP A 127 -17.31 -15.38 7.71
N LYS A 128 -16.25 -14.57 7.53
CA LYS A 128 -15.38 -14.62 6.36
C LYS A 128 -14.00 -15.19 6.68
N TRP A 129 -13.40 -15.86 5.70
CA TRP A 129 -12.03 -16.37 5.74
C TRP A 129 -11.07 -15.36 5.11
N TRP A 130 -10.08 -14.94 5.89
CA TRP A 130 -9.04 -14.02 5.45
C TRP A 130 -7.70 -14.74 5.36
N MET A 131 -6.87 -14.40 4.38
CA MET A 131 -5.46 -14.78 4.45
C MET A 131 -4.80 -14.16 5.68
N ALA A 132 -4.05 -14.98 6.44
CA ALA A 132 -3.22 -14.58 7.57
C ALA A 132 -1.75 -14.33 7.17
N GLU A 133 -1.39 -14.69 5.94
CA GLU A 133 -0.10 -14.37 5.29
C GLU A 133 -0.34 -13.56 4.00
N ASN A 134 0.62 -12.70 3.62
CA ASN A 134 0.52 -11.95 2.37
C ASN A 134 0.72 -12.88 1.18
N LEU A 135 0.01 -12.64 0.07
CA LEU A 135 0.21 -13.41 -1.16
C LEU A 135 1.64 -13.26 -1.68
N ASN A 136 2.26 -14.35 -2.11
CA ASN A 136 3.64 -14.40 -2.57
C ASN A 136 3.76 -15.10 -3.94
N TYR A 137 2.69 -15.04 -4.73
CA TYR A 137 2.64 -15.59 -6.08
C TYR A 137 3.37 -14.68 -7.07
N GLU A 138 4.31 -15.23 -7.83
CA GLU A 138 5.12 -14.46 -8.76
C GLU A 138 4.37 -14.16 -10.08
N VAL A 139 4.27 -12.86 -10.39
CA VAL A 139 3.80 -12.32 -11.67
C VAL A 139 4.71 -11.17 -12.14
N ASP A 140 4.65 -10.82 -13.43
CA ASP A 140 5.54 -9.83 -14.06
C ASP A 140 5.66 -8.48 -13.32
N SER A 141 4.56 -8.02 -12.69
CA SER A 141 4.51 -6.75 -11.94
C SER A 141 4.40 -6.96 -10.43
N SER A 142 5.11 -7.97 -9.92
CA SER A 142 5.25 -8.25 -8.49
C SER A 142 6.72 -8.24 -8.06
N PHE A 143 6.98 -7.76 -6.85
CA PHE A 143 8.32 -7.45 -6.35
C PHE A 143 8.47 -7.92 -4.91
N CYS A 144 9.64 -8.46 -4.57
CA CYS A 144 10.05 -8.60 -3.17
C CYS A 144 10.48 -7.23 -2.65
N TYR A 145 10.24 -6.94 -1.37
CA TYR A 145 10.78 -5.72 -0.77
C TYR A 145 12.31 -5.70 -0.88
N ASN A 146 12.87 -4.56 -1.29
CA ASN A 146 14.31 -4.37 -1.52
C ASN A 146 14.93 -5.40 -2.49
N ASP A 147 14.13 -5.95 -3.41
CA ASP A 147 14.52 -6.96 -4.40
C ASP A 147 15.22 -8.21 -3.81
N SER A 148 14.89 -8.56 -2.55
CA SER A 148 15.49 -9.71 -1.85
C SER A 148 14.47 -10.81 -1.55
N ALA A 149 14.84 -12.05 -1.89
CA ALA A 149 14.00 -13.23 -1.66
C ALA A 149 13.65 -13.45 -0.18
N GLU A 150 14.54 -13.06 0.74
CA GLU A 150 14.28 -13.16 2.18
C GLU A 150 13.08 -12.29 2.61
N TYR A 151 12.92 -11.12 1.98
CA TYR A 151 11.76 -10.28 2.23
C TYR A 151 10.48 -10.83 1.61
N CYS A 152 10.56 -11.55 0.49
CA CYS A 152 9.42 -12.28 -0.04
C CYS A 152 8.97 -13.39 0.90
N GLU A 153 9.91 -14.14 1.49
CA GLU A 153 9.58 -15.17 2.49
C GLU A 153 8.95 -14.57 3.75
N LYS A 154 9.47 -13.41 4.20
CA LYS A 154 8.97 -12.73 5.40
C LYS A 154 7.63 -12.02 5.20
N PHE A 155 7.48 -11.29 4.09
CA PHE A 155 6.38 -10.34 3.86
C PHE A 155 5.48 -10.70 2.69
N GLY A 156 5.75 -11.78 1.95
CA GLY A 156 5.16 -11.99 0.64
C GLY A 156 5.60 -10.94 -0.38
N ARG A 157 4.91 -10.90 -1.52
CA ARG A 157 5.20 -9.97 -2.61
C ARG A 157 4.36 -8.71 -2.51
N LEU A 158 4.90 -7.65 -3.11
CA LEU A 158 4.20 -6.42 -3.42
C LEU A 158 3.77 -6.47 -4.89
N TYR A 159 2.56 -6.00 -5.20
CA TYR A 159 1.97 -6.04 -6.53
C TYR A 159 1.55 -4.64 -6.99
N ARG A 160 1.75 -4.33 -8.28
CA ARG A 160 1.06 -3.21 -8.92
C ARG A 160 -0.43 -3.49 -8.99
N TRP A 161 -1.26 -2.46 -8.90
CA TRP A 161 -2.71 -2.62 -8.88
C TRP A 161 -3.27 -3.34 -10.12
N ALA A 162 -2.76 -3.05 -11.32
CA ALA A 162 -3.23 -3.75 -12.53
C ALA A 162 -3.03 -5.28 -12.42
N ALA A 163 -1.89 -5.71 -11.87
CA ALA A 163 -1.61 -7.12 -11.64
C ALA A 163 -2.52 -7.74 -10.57
N THR A 164 -2.89 -6.99 -9.51
CA THR A 164 -3.79 -7.52 -8.47
C THR A 164 -5.18 -7.82 -9.01
N VAL A 165 -5.67 -7.02 -9.95
CA VAL A 165 -6.96 -7.23 -10.63
C VAL A 165 -6.87 -8.17 -11.83
N GLY A 166 -5.70 -8.79 -12.07
CA GLY A 166 -5.49 -9.76 -13.14
C GLY A 166 -5.45 -9.16 -14.54
N LYS A 167 -4.93 -7.94 -14.67
CA LYS A 167 -4.88 -7.15 -15.92
C LYS A 167 -3.46 -6.64 -16.20
N SER A 168 -3.23 -6.23 -17.45
CA SER A 168 -1.97 -5.57 -17.81
C SER A 168 -1.97 -4.08 -17.41
N GLU A 169 -0.78 -3.50 -17.27
CA GLU A 169 -0.62 -2.05 -17.03
C GLU A 169 -1.26 -1.20 -18.13
N SER A 170 -1.31 -1.68 -19.38
CA SER A 170 -1.97 -1.00 -20.49
C SER A 170 -3.49 -1.07 -20.46
N GLU A 171 -4.07 -1.95 -19.65
CA GLU A 171 -5.53 -2.08 -19.48
C GLU A 171 -6.01 -1.34 -18.25
N CYS A 172 -5.31 -1.50 -17.12
CA CYS A 172 -5.77 -1.06 -15.80
C CYS A 172 -4.70 -0.35 -14.96
N GLY A 173 -3.53 -0.07 -15.54
CA GLY A 173 -2.48 0.70 -14.89
C GLY A 173 -2.83 2.19 -14.76
N TYR A 174 -1.87 2.97 -14.29
CA TYR A 174 -2.04 4.42 -14.17
C TYR A 174 -2.35 5.07 -15.52
N GLY A 175 -3.34 5.96 -15.53
CA GLY A 175 -3.86 6.64 -16.71
C GLY A 175 -4.95 5.86 -17.45
N TYR A 176 -5.30 4.66 -17.01
CA TYR A 176 -6.37 3.82 -17.61
C TYR A 176 -7.47 3.50 -16.60
N THR A 177 -8.72 3.68 -17.01
CA THR A 177 -9.89 3.21 -16.26
C THR A 177 -10.11 1.72 -16.57
N CYS A 178 -10.33 0.94 -15.53
CA CYS A 178 -10.38 -0.51 -15.61
C CYS A 178 -11.83 -1.00 -15.69
N SER A 179 -12.14 -1.75 -16.74
CA SER A 179 -13.44 -2.40 -16.89
C SER A 179 -13.46 -3.73 -16.12
N LEU A 180 -13.83 -3.68 -14.84
CA LEU A 180 -13.92 -4.85 -13.94
C LEU A 180 -15.35 -5.44 -13.88
N PRO A 181 -15.50 -6.76 -13.67
CA PRO A 181 -16.80 -7.37 -13.43
C PRO A 181 -17.42 -6.85 -12.12
N SER A 182 -18.74 -6.88 -12.04
CA SER A 182 -19.46 -6.62 -10.79
C SER A 182 -19.38 -7.82 -9.86
N GLY A 183 -19.21 -7.57 -8.56
CA GLY A 183 -19.13 -8.62 -7.52
C GLY A 183 -17.68 -9.01 -7.22
N ASP A 184 -17.50 -10.21 -6.69
CA ASP A 184 -16.20 -10.67 -6.23
C ASP A 184 -15.24 -10.89 -7.40
N LEU A 185 -14.07 -10.27 -7.29
CA LEU A 185 -13.03 -10.34 -8.30
C LEU A 185 -11.90 -11.25 -7.81
N GLN A 186 -11.73 -12.42 -8.43
CA GLN A 186 -10.59 -13.29 -8.13
C GLN A 186 -9.25 -12.53 -8.29
N GLY A 187 -9.02 -11.90 -9.45
CA GLY A 187 -7.77 -11.19 -9.72
C GLY A 187 -6.56 -12.11 -9.59
N VAL A 188 -5.54 -11.65 -8.86
CA VAL A 188 -4.31 -12.42 -8.57
C VAL A 188 -4.52 -13.52 -7.51
N CYS A 189 -5.65 -13.54 -6.81
CA CYS A 189 -5.92 -14.52 -5.77
C CYS A 189 -6.07 -15.96 -6.30
N PRO A 190 -5.79 -16.98 -5.48
CA PRO A 190 -6.02 -18.37 -5.85
C PRO A 190 -7.49 -18.67 -6.16
N SER A 191 -7.74 -19.79 -6.85
CA SER A 191 -9.10 -20.19 -7.21
C SER A 191 -10.00 -20.33 -5.98
N GLY A 192 -11.21 -19.77 -6.06
CA GLY A 192 -12.17 -19.78 -4.94
C GLY A 192 -11.89 -18.74 -3.85
N TRP A 193 -10.92 -17.86 -4.07
CA TRP A 193 -10.64 -16.67 -3.26
C TRP A 193 -10.69 -15.42 -4.12
N HIS A 194 -10.96 -14.27 -3.52
CA HIS A 194 -11.06 -12.99 -4.22
C HIS A 194 -10.28 -11.87 -3.55
N LEU A 195 -10.00 -10.84 -4.33
CA LEU A 195 -9.41 -9.60 -3.86
C LEU A 195 -10.49 -8.78 -3.14
N PRO A 196 -10.32 -8.44 -1.84
CA PRO A 196 -11.33 -7.73 -1.08
C PRO A 196 -11.65 -6.39 -1.72
N SER A 197 -12.94 -6.06 -1.77
CA SER A 197 -13.40 -4.72 -2.15
C SER A 197 -13.24 -3.71 -1.01
N ARG A 198 -13.39 -2.41 -1.31
CA ARG A 198 -13.39 -1.34 -0.30
C ARG A 198 -14.45 -1.61 0.79
N ALA A 199 -15.63 -2.09 0.38
CA ALA A 199 -16.73 -2.38 1.29
C ALA A 199 -16.44 -3.57 2.22
N GLU A 200 -15.72 -4.59 1.75
CA GLU A 200 -15.34 -5.74 2.58
C GLU A 200 -14.25 -5.39 3.58
N TRP A 201 -13.28 -4.57 3.15
CA TRP A 201 -12.30 -3.98 4.05
C TRP A 201 -12.95 -3.11 5.12
N GLU A 202 -13.95 -2.29 4.74
CA GLU A 202 -14.72 -1.48 5.69
C GLU A 202 -15.49 -2.35 6.68
N THR A 203 -16.09 -3.44 6.18
CA THR A 203 -16.78 -4.43 7.01
C THR A 203 -15.81 -5.05 8.03
N LEU A 204 -14.60 -5.42 7.62
CA LEU A 204 -13.58 -5.94 8.53
C LEU A 204 -13.23 -4.91 9.61
N ILE A 205 -12.88 -3.67 9.23
CA ILE A 205 -12.54 -2.59 10.17
C ILE A 205 -13.66 -2.43 11.21
N ASN A 206 -14.90 -2.33 10.74
CA ASN A 206 -16.04 -2.09 11.60
C ASN A 206 -16.30 -3.28 12.54
N ALA A 207 -16.20 -4.51 12.03
CA ALA A 207 -16.35 -5.73 12.83
C ALA A 207 -15.33 -5.82 13.96
N VAL A 208 -14.09 -5.33 13.78
CA VAL A 208 -13.04 -5.41 14.81
C VAL A 208 -13.02 -4.22 15.80
N GLY A 209 -13.97 -3.29 15.67
CA GLY A 209 -14.15 -2.16 16.59
C GLY A 209 -13.89 -0.77 15.99
N GLY A 210 -13.86 -0.66 14.67
CA GLY A 210 -13.67 0.62 13.95
C GLY A 210 -12.21 1.03 13.80
N LYS A 211 -11.97 2.10 13.04
CA LYS A 211 -10.64 2.52 12.53
C LYS A 211 -9.54 2.55 13.62
N SER A 212 -9.79 3.21 14.75
CA SER A 212 -8.79 3.38 15.82
C SER A 212 -8.50 2.14 16.64
N THR A 213 -9.42 1.16 16.65
CA THR A 213 -9.22 -0.11 17.36
C THR A 213 -8.67 -1.19 16.42
N ALA A 214 -9.12 -1.16 15.17
CA ALA A 214 -8.79 -2.14 14.15
C ALA A 214 -7.29 -2.23 13.91
N GLY A 215 -6.59 -1.10 13.77
CA GLY A 215 -5.18 -1.16 13.44
C GLY A 215 -4.34 -1.78 14.55
N ILE A 216 -4.61 -1.52 15.84
CA ILE A 216 -3.91 -2.25 16.93
C ILE A 216 -4.23 -3.75 16.89
N LYS A 217 -5.50 -4.12 16.68
CA LYS A 217 -5.91 -5.53 16.78
C LYS A 217 -5.55 -6.38 15.56
N LEU A 218 -5.38 -5.79 14.38
CA LEU A 218 -5.04 -6.50 13.14
C LEU A 218 -3.54 -6.56 12.87
N LYS A 219 -2.77 -5.58 13.38
CA LYS A 219 -1.31 -5.59 13.29
C LYS A 219 -0.71 -6.80 14.01
N SER A 220 0.34 -7.37 13.42
CA SER A 220 1.15 -8.41 14.03
C SER A 220 1.76 -7.95 15.37
N SER A 221 2.02 -8.91 16.25
CA SER A 221 2.67 -8.68 17.54
C SER A 221 4.17 -8.36 17.46
N SER A 222 4.75 -8.42 16.26
CA SER A 222 6.16 -8.11 16.00
C SER A 222 6.36 -7.52 14.60
N GLY A 223 7.55 -6.96 14.35
CA GLY A 223 7.96 -6.43 13.04
C GLY A 223 7.68 -4.93 12.85
N TRP A 224 6.94 -4.28 13.74
CA TRP A 224 6.68 -2.85 13.68
C TRP A 224 7.70 -2.07 14.52
N ASN A 225 8.26 -1.02 13.93
CA ASN A 225 9.24 -0.13 14.52
C ASN A 225 8.65 0.68 15.68
N SER A 226 9.53 1.22 16.53
CA SER A 226 9.16 2.21 17.57
C SER A 226 8.03 1.77 18.51
N SER A 227 7.98 0.47 18.86
CA SER A 227 6.92 -0.13 19.67
C SER A 227 5.52 -0.02 19.04
N GLY A 228 5.47 -0.04 17.71
CA GLY A 228 4.24 0.03 16.92
C GLY A 228 3.50 -1.29 16.73
N ASN A 229 3.95 -2.36 17.40
CA ASN A 229 3.35 -3.68 17.30
C ASN A 229 1.87 -3.65 17.72
N GLY A 230 1.08 -4.47 17.05
CA GLY A 230 -0.31 -4.73 17.41
C GLY A 230 -0.43 -5.82 18.46
N THR A 231 -1.67 -6.18 18.76
CA THR A 231 -2.02 -7.31 19.62
C THR A 231 -2.35 -8.57 18.83
N ASP A 232 -2.54 -8.46 17.51
CA ASP A 232 -2.97 -9.55 16.64
C ASP A 232 -4.17 -10.34 17.19
N ALA A 233 -5.14 -9.64 17.80
CA ALA A 233 -6.20 -10.25 18.61
C ALA A 233 -7.18 -11.13 17.80
N PHE A 234 -7.09 -11.09 16.47
CA PHE A 234 -7.88 -11.88 15.53
C PHE A 234 -7.03 -12.82 14.65
N GLY A 235 -5.72 -12.94 14.90
CA GLY A 235 -4.82 -13.80 14.11
C GLY A 235 -4.57 -13.33 12.67
N PHE A 236 -4.98 -12.11 12.31
CA PHE A 236 -4.83 -11.55 10.97
C PHE A 236 -3.36 -11.35 10.56
N THR A 237 -2.48 -11.09 11.55
CA THR A 237 -1.03 -11.01 11.40
C THR A 237 -0.59 -10.04 10.27
N ALA A 238 -1.06 -8.79 10.31
CA ALA A 238 -0.61 -7.79 9.34
C ALA A 238 0.82 -7.33 9.64
N LEU A 239 1.74 -7.63 8.71
CA LEU A 239 3.14 -7.22 8.76
C LEU A 239 3.37 -5.91 8.00
N PRO A 240 4.25 -5.03 8.48
CA PRO A 240 4.53 -3.73 7.86
C PRO A 240 5.53 -3.87 6.70
N ALA A 241 5.06 -4.43 5.60
CA ALA A 241 5.87 -4.70 4.41
C ALA A 241 6.30 -3.42 3.66
N GLY A 242 5.72 -2.26 3.99
CA GLY A 242 5.98 -1.00 3.31
C GLY A 242 5.45 -0.99 1.87
N ASP A 243 6.12 -0.23 1.02
CA ASP A 243 5.71 -0.01 -0.37
C ASP A 243 6.91 0.06 -1.33
N ARG A 244 6.59 0.07 -2.62
CA ARG A 244 7.52 0.44 -3.69
C ARG A 244 6.89 1.46 -4.61
N ASN A 245 7.61 2.54 -4.88
CA ASN A 245 7.11 3.64 -5.70
C ASN A 245 7.39 3.45 -7.21
N VAL A 246 7.02 4.44 -8.02
CA VAL A 246 7.20 4.42 -9.49
C VAL A 246 8.66 4.33 -9.93
N ARG A 247 9.60 4.90 -9.15
CA ARG A 247 11.04 4.87 -9.41
C ARG A 247 11.68 3.54 -8.98
N GLY A 248 10.90 2.66 -8.37
CA GLY A 248 11.37 1.40 -7.81
C GLY A 248 12.08 1.53 -6.48
N GLU A 249 11.94 2.67 -5.82
CA GLU A 249 12.45 2.88 -4.47
C GLU A 249 11.47 2.23 -3.48
N PHE A 250 12.03 1.56 -2.48
CA PHE A 250 11.28 0.92 -1.41
C PHE A 250 11.27 1.82 -0.17
N SER A 251 10.14 1.85 0.54
CA SER A 251 10.01 2.64 1.74
C SER A 251 9.04 2.02 2.75
N LEU A 252 9.02 2.59 3.95
CA LEU A 252 7.98 2.35 4.97
C LEU A 252 7.93 0.94 5.57
N GLU A 253 8.88 0.06 5.23
CA GLU A 253 9.05 -1.21 5.96
C GLU A 253 9.24 -0.96 7.46
N GLY A 254 8.60 -1.81 8.25
CA GLY A 254 8.55 -1.66 9.70
C GLY A 254 7.61 -0.55 10.17
N ARG A 255 7.05 0.29 9.30
CA ARG A 255 6.18 1.40 9.72
C ARG A 255 4.74 1.27 9.27
N ASP A 256 4.51 0.90 8.01
CA ASP A 256 3.19 0.90 7.39
C ASP A 256 2.93 -0.44 6.67
N ALA A 257 1.67 -0.90 6.71
CA ALA A 257 1.21 -2.05 5.93
C ALA A 257 0.09 -1.60 4.98
N PHE A 258 0.25 -1.88 3.69
CA PHE A 258 -0.70 -1.54 2.64
C PHE A 258 -1.25 -2.80 1.98
N PHE A 259 -2.56 -2.87 1.77
CA PHE A 259 -3.23 -3.97 1.09
C PHE A 259 -4.15 -3.44 -0.01
N TRP A 260 -3.88 -3.80 -1.26
CA TRP A 260 -4.72 -3.37 -2.37
C TRP A 260 -6.18 -3.86 -2.22
N SER A 261 -7.12 -3.03 -2.65
CA SER A 261 -8.51 -3.37 -2.88
C SER A 261 -8.76 -3.65 -4.37
N SER A 262 -9.82 -4.40 -4.67
CA SER A 262 -10.35 -4.53 -6.04
C SER A 262 -11.09 -3.27 -6.51
N THR A 263 -11.35 -2.31 -5.63
CA THR A 263 -12.10 -1.08 -5.93
C THR A 263 -11.22 -0.02 -6.58
N GLU A 264 -11.56 0.34 -7.81
CA GLU A 264 -10.97 1.46 -8.53
C GLU A 264 -11.66 2.78 -8.14
N ASN A 265 -10.88 3.84 -7.91
CA ASN A 265 -11.44 5.18 -7.73
C ASN A 265 -11.52 5.91 -9.08
N ASP A 266 -10.40 5.97 -9.80
CA ASP A 266 -10.35 6.51 -11.16
C ASP A 266 -9.20 5.89 -11.97
N CYS A 267 -8.85 6.49 -13.11
CA CYS A 267 -7.78 5.96 -13.95
C CYS A 267 -6.37 6.05 -13.34
N SER A 268 -6.18 6.83 -12.28
CA SER A 268 -4.91 7.07 -11.60
C SER A 268 -4.83 6.42 -10.23
N TYR A 269 -5.96 6.27 -9.53
CA TYR A 269 -6.03 5.86 -8.13
C TYR A 269 -6.92 4.62 -7.93
N ALA A 270 -6.56 3.82 -6.95
CA ALA A 270 -7.33 2.70 -6.47
C ALA A 270 -7.30 2.64 -4.94
N ASP A 271 -8.32 2.04 -4.34
CA ASP A 271 -8.42 1.93 -2.89
C ASP A 271 -7.41 0.93 -2.32
N CYS A 272 -6.94 1.20 -1.11
CA CYS A 272 -6.22 0.23 -0.30
C CYS A 272 -6.65 0.31 1.17
N MET A 273 -6.41 -0.77 1.90
CA MET A 273 -6.37 -0.77 3.35
C MET A 273 -4.97 -0.39 3.82
N LEU A 274 -4.88 0.60 4.71
CA LEU A 274 -3.65 1.04 5.36
C LEU A 274 -3.72 0.79 6.86
N LEU A 275 -2.73 0.06 7.39
CA LEU A 275 -2.43 0.05 8.82
C LEU A 275 -1.17 0.88 9.04
N ARG A 276 -1.29 2.00 9.76
CA ARG A 276 -0.18 2.92 9.99
C ARG A 276 0.31 2.87 11.42
N PHE A 277 1.58 3.17 11.59
CA PHE A 277 2.14 3.59 12.86
C PHE A 277 2.90 4.91 12.69
N GLY A 278 2.65 5.90 13.55
CA GLY A 278 3.36 7.16 13.51
C GLY A 278 3.10 8.09 14.69
N TYR A 279 3.89 9.17 14.74
CA TYR A 279 3.73 10.31 15.65
C TYR A 279 3.47 11.56 14.82
N ASP A 280 2.67 12.50 15.33
CA ASP A 280 2.55 13.83 14.72
C ASP A 280 3.86 14.63 14.92
N ASP A 281 4.48 15.08 13.82
CA ASP A 281 5.65 15.96 13.79
C ASP A 281 5.36 17.40 14.29
N GLY A 282 4.14 17.65 14.80
CA GLY A 282 3.66 18.97 15.22
C GLY A 282 3.62 19.24 16.72
N GLY A 283 4.16 18.34 17.56
CA GLY A 283 4.26 18.59 18.99
C GLY A 283 2.94 18.44 19.75
N MET A 284 2.25 17.32 19.59
CA MET A 284 1.43 16.74 20.66
C MET A 284 1.29 15.23 20.41
N ARG A 285 1.58 14.42 21.44
CA ARG A 285 1.71 12.96 21.42
C ARG A 285 0.41 12.22 21.05
N LEU A 286 0.03 12.18 19.78
CA LEU A 286 -1.01 11.25 19.33
C LEU A 286 -0.35 10.12 18.54
N ARG A 287 -0.29 8.95 19.19
CA ARG A 287 0.02 7.66 18.56
C ARG A 287 -1.24 7.29 17.77
N TYR A 288 -1.14 7.24 16.45
CA TYR A 288 -2.22 6.69 15.63
C TYR A 288 -1.84 5.27 15.23
N ASP A 289 -2.72 4.34 15.56
CA ASP A 289 -2.65 2.92 15.20
C ASP A 289 -3.89 2.57 14.38
N ASP A 290 -4.27 3.46 13.48
CA ASP A 290 -5.54 3.38 12.78
C ASP A 290 -5.46 2.39 11.61
N ALA A 291 -6.58 1.70 11.36
CA ALA A 291 -6.88 1.06 10.09
C ALA A 291 -7.70 2.03 9.23
N LEU A 292 -7.17 2.41 8.08
CA LEU A 292 -7.75 3.41 7.20
C LEU A 292 -8.03 2.81 5.83
N LEU A 293 -9.08 3.35 5.19
CA LEU A 293 -9.36 3.13 3.79
C LEU A 293 -9.08 4.42 3.04
N ASP A 294 -8.09 4.37 2.16
CA ASP A 294 -7.59 5.52 1.43
C ASP A 294 -7.21 5.10 0.02
N ASP A 295 -7.15 6.05 -0.91
CA ASP A 295 -6.83 5.79 -2.29
C ASP A 295 -5.40 6.22 -2.65
N PHE A 296 -4.70 5.35 -3.36
CA PHE A 296 -3.31 5.56 -3.73
C PHE A 296 -3.13 5.42 -5.22
N SER A 297 -2.12 6.12 -5.73
CA SER A 297 -1.77 6.03 -7.14
C SER A 297 -1.45 4.58 -7.52
N LYS A 298 -2.01 4.11 -8.62
CA LYS A 298 -1.75 2.78 -9.20
C LYS A 298 -0.27 2.54 -9.56
N TYR A 299 0.57 3.58 -9.49
CA TYR A 299 2.02 3.45 -9.62
C TYR A 299 2.69 2.80 -8.42
N PHE A 300 2.08 2.87 -7.24
CA PHE A 300 2.57 2.19 -6.06
C PHE A 300 2.37 0.68 -6.17
N VAL A 301 3.09 -0.02 -5.31
CA VAL A 301 3.12 -1.47 -5.27
C VAL A 301 2.94 -1.87 -3.81
N PHE A 302 1.90 -2.63 -3.51
CA PHE A 302 1.49 -2.98 -2.15
C PHE A 302 1.21 -4.48 -2.01
N SER A 303 1.12 -4.97 -0.78
CA SER A 303 0.77 -6.36 -0.51
C SER A 303 -0.67 -6.67 -0.92
N VAL A 304 -0.97 -7.97 -1.06
CA VAL A 304 -2.32 -8.48 -1.31
C VAL A 304 -2.69 -9.49 -0.23
N ARG A 305 -3.94 -9.38 0.23
CA ARG A 305 -4.60 -10.36 1.09
C ARG A 305 -5.88 -10.77 0.38
N CYS A 306 -6.08 -12.08 0.21
CA CYS A 306 -7.29 -12.60 -0.40
C CYS A 306 -8.32 -12.95 0.68
N LEU A 307 -9.58 -12.94 0.26
CA LEU A 307 -10.76 -13.20 1.06
C LEU A 307 -11.56 -14.34 0.44
N LYS A 308 -12.32 -15.03 1.28
CA LYS A 308 -13.27 -16.05 0.87
C LYS A 308 -14.48 -16.03 1.80
N ASP A 309 -15.65 -16.23 1.22
CA ASP A 309 -16.92 -16.35 1.94
C ASP A 309 -17.12 -17.71 2.60
#